data_AF-A0A8H4LET6-F1
#
_entry.id   AF-A0A8H4LET6-F1
#
_cell.length_a   1.000
_cell.length_b   1.000
_cell.length_c   1.000
_cell.angle_alpha   90.00
_cell.angle_beta   90.00
_cell.angle_gamma   90.00
#
_symmetry.space_group_name_H-M   'P 1'
#
loop_
_entity.id
_entity.type
_entity.pdbx_description
1 polymer ?
#
loop_
_entity_poly.entity_id
_entity_poly.type
_entity_poly.pdbx_seq_one_letter_code
_entity_poly.pdbx_strand_id
1 'polypeptide(L)'
;MPSSTTVEHPQSFWDSLSLGIKVILPTDEKWDTLKAVYNKAAPEASAIIRPQNASHVQDIVRACVSHRTDFTVRSVGHDVIGRTQIENGVTIDLRSIAHVQISKDTKTAKIGGGILTRELIRALGKADLVTPTGPIASIGYVGWHTRGADGFQPSVFQPRETHYWLEIVGVSVDPEVAQEAAQWAANLKRELAESEPTNILDSQYLGFIDDDEVDLKHIYGDSYEELVALKRNLDPDNIFRNSVPRFSNTSRL
;
A
#
# COMPACT_ATOMS: atom_id res chain seq x y z
N MET A 1 12.27 -23.76 -11.82
CA MET A 1 11.63 -23.31 -10.58
C MET A 1 12.71 -23.20 -9.52
N PRO A 2 13.21 -22.01 -9.15
CA PRO A 2 14.00 -21.92 -7.93
C PRO A 2 13.03 -22.20 -6.78
N SER A 3 13.35 -23.19 -5.95
CA SER A 3 12.63 -23.43 -4.70
C SER A 3 12.82 -22.21 -3.80
N SER A 4 11.83 -21.31 -3.76
CA SER A 4 11.71 -20.27 -2.75
C SER A 4 11.78 -20.96 -1.40
N THR A 5 12.93 -20.91 -0.75
CA THR A 5 13.09 -21.45 0.59
C THR A 5 12.46 -20.39 1.49
N THR A 6 11.18 -20.56 1.79
CA THR A 6 10.47 -19.65 2.68
C THR A 6 11.29 -19.51 3.97
N VAL A 7 11.66 -18.27 4.32
CA VAL A 7 12.37 -18.02 5.57
C VAL A 7 11.53 -18.50 6.74
N GLU A 8 12.08 -19.44 7.50
CA GLU A 8 11.49 -19.87 8.78
C GLU A 8 11.84 -18.84 9.86
N HIS A 9 10.82 -18.32 10.54
CA HIS A 9 11.01 -17.45 11.69
C HIS A 9 11.19 -18.28 12.97
N PRO A 10 12.06 -17.86 13.90
CA PRO A 10 12.27 -18.61 15.13
C PRO A 10 10.99 -18.69 15.96
N GLN A 11 10.79 -19.79 16.71
CA GLN A 11 9.61 -19.96 17.56
C GLN A 11 9.40 -18.80 18.54
N SER A 12 10.50 -18.19 19.01
CA SER A 12 10.46 -17.01 19.88
C SER A 12 9.79 -15.79 19.24
N PHE A 13 9.83 -15.64 17.92
CA PHE A 13 9.07 -14.59 17.22
C PHE A 13 7.57 -14.85 17.34
N TRP A 14 7.11 -16.08 17.12
CA TRP A 14 5.70 -16.44 17.22
C TRP A 14 5.20 -16.35 18.66
N ASP A 15 6.00 -16.79 19.63
CA ASP A 15 5.66 -16.74 21.06
C ASP A 15 5.58 -15.31 21.60
N SER A 16 6.20 -14.34 20.93
CA SER A 16 6.13 -12.92 21.30
C SER A 16 4.80 -12.25 20.92
N LEU A 17 3.99 -12.89 20.08
CA LEU A 17 2.71 -12.34 19.63
C LEU A 17 1.62 -12.54 20.69
N SER A 18 0.90 -11.47 21.01
CA SER A 18 -0.26 -11.51 21.92
C SER A 18 -1.35 -12.49 21.45
N LEU A 19 -2.04 -13.09 22.43
CA LEU A 19 -3.16 -13.99 22.19
C LEU A 19 -4.23 -13.36 21.28
N GLY A 20 -4.79 -14.18 20.38
CA GLY A 20 -5.85 -13.74 19.46
C GLY A 20 -5.35 -13.11 18.15
N ILE A 21 -4.04 -12.86 18.01
CA ILE A 21 -3.42 -12.59 16.71
C ILE A 21 -3.50 -13.86 15.86
N LYS A 22 -3.93 -13.73 14.60
CA LYS A 22 -4.01 -14.86 13.67
C LYS A 22 -2.77 -14.86 12.78
N VAL A 23 -2.03 -15.96 12.79
CA VAL A 23 -0.87 -16.20 11.92
C VAL A 23 -1.27 -17.26 10.90
N ILE A 24 -0.98 -17.00 9.63
CA ILE A 24 -1.23 -17.89 8.51
C ILE A 24 0.13 -18.18 7.88
N LEU A 25 0.52 -19.45 7.89
CA LEU A 25 1.76 -19.94 7.30
C LEU A 25 1.49 -20.54 5.92
N PRO A 26 2.53 -20.76 5.08
CA PRO A 26 2.37 -21.40 3.77
C PRO A 26 1.71 -22.78 3.78
N THR A 27 1.75 -23.46 4.91
CA THR A 27 1.14 -24.78 5.13
C THR A 27 -0.33 -24.73 5.55
N ASP A 28 -0.88 -23.53 5.84
CA ASP A 28 -2.29 -23.35 6.23
C ASP A 28 -3.21 -23.51 5.00
N GLU A 29 -4.34 -24.19 5.17
CA GLU A 29 -5.34 -24.39 4.10
C GLU A 29 -5.86 -23.07 3.49
N LYS A 30 -5.80 -21.98 4.25
CA LYS A 30 -6.27 -20.65 3.85
C LYS A 30 -5.16 -19.84 3.18
N TRP A 31 -3.93 -20.35 3.09
CA TRP A 31 -2.78 -19.65 2.56
C TRP A 31 -3.06 -19.04 1.18
N ASP A 32 -3.47 -19.85 0.21
CA ASP A 32 -3.68 -19.38 -1.16
C ASP A 32 -4.78 -18.32 -1.27
N THR A 33 -5.84 -18.46 -0.48
CA THR A 33 -6.94 -17.47 -0.45
C THR A 33 -6.48 -16.17 0.19
N LEU A 34 -5.70 -16.23 1.28
CA LEU A 34 -5.30 -15.05 2.03
C LEU A 34 -4.09 -14.35 1.43
N LYS A 35 -3.18 -15.07 0.78
CA LYS A 35 -2.02 -14.50 0.08
C LYS A 35 -2.40 -13.82 -1.22
N ALA A 36 -3.53 -14.17 -1.83
CA ALA A 36 -3.97 -13.57 -3.08
C ALA A 36 -3.97 -12.03 -3.03
N VAL A 37 -3.35 -11.43 -4.04
CA VAL A 37 -3.24 -9.98 -4.28
C VAL A 37 -3.49 -9.70 -5.75
N TYR A 38 -3.67 -8.43 -6.10
CA TYR A 38 -4.00 -8.02 -7.47
C TYR A 38 -2.88 -8.36 -8.46
N ASN A 39 -1.65 -7.98 -8.16
CA ASN A 39 -0.50 -8.36 -8.99
C ASN A 39 -0.05 -9.80 -8.67
N LYS A 40 -0.30 -10.73 -9.59
CA LYS A 40 0.06 -12.15 -9.44
C LYS A 40 1.56 -12.43 -9.52
N ALA A 41 2.35 -11.46 -10.00
CA ALA A 41 3.82 -11.54 -10.03
C ALA A 41 4.45 -10.96 -8.75
N ALA A 42 3.66 -10.49 -7.78
CA ALA A 42 4.17 -10.02 -6.50
C ALA A 42 4.93 -11.16 -5.77
N PRO A 43 5.99 -10.83 -5.01
CA PRO A 43 6.72 -11.83 -4.22
C PRO A 43 5.79 -12.48 -3.18
N GLU A 44 6.12 -13.70 -2.75
CA GLU A 44 5.39 -14.37 -1.67
C GLU A 44 5.98 -14.04 -0.31
N ALA A 45 5.13 -13.65 0.63
CA ALA A 45 5.52 -13.47 2.02
C ALA A 45 5.82 -14.83 2.70
N SER A 46 6.64 -14.78 3.74
CA SER A 46 6.93 -15.95 4.59
C SER A 46 5.79 -16.31 5.56
N ALA A 47 4.97 -15.32 5.92
CA ALA A 47 3.74 -15.50 6.70
C ALA A 47 2.80 -14.30 6.52
N ILE A 48 1.51 -14.51 6.82
CA ILE A 48 0.51 -13.45 6.89
C ILE A 48 0.02 -13.36 8.33
N ILE A 49 0.14 -12.18 8.94
CA ILE A 49 -0.29 -11.91 10.31
C ILE A 49 -1.48 -10.97 10.28
N ARG A 50 -2.62 -11.40 10.83
CA ARG A 50 -3.91 -10.70 10.77
C ARG A 50 -4.31 -10.12 12.13
N PRO A 51 -3.93 -8.87 12.45
CA PRO A 51 -4.38 -8.20 13.67
C PRO A 51 -5.89 -8.00 13.67
N GLN A 52 -6.50 -7.98 14.85
CA GLN A 52 -7.94 -7.78 15.03
C GLN A 52 -8.27 -6.35 15.51
N ASN A 53 -7.28 -5.62 16.01
CA ASN A 53 -7.40 -4.30 16.59
C ASN A 53 -6.02 -3.60 16.57
N ALA A 54 -5.99 -2.33 16.98
CA ALA A 54 -4.76 -1.53 17.00
C ALA A 54 -3.68 -2.07 17.96
N SER A 55 -4.07 -2.66 19.10
CA SER A 55 -3.10 -3.28 20.03
C SER A 55 -2.36 -4.44 19.38
N HIS A 56 -3.07 -5.29 18.63
CA HIS A 56 -2.43 -6.37 17.88
C HIS A 56 -1.45 -5.82 16.84
N VAL A 57 -1.78 -4.72 16.14
CA VAL A 57 -0.84 -4.08 15.20
C VAL A 57 0.44 -3.65 15.92
N GLN A 58 0.30 -2.99 17.08
CA GLN A 58 1.47 -2.56 17.88
C GLN A 58 2.34 -3.75 18.30
N ASP A 59 1.73 -4.84 18.78
CA ASP A 59 2.47 -6.02 19.22
C ASP A 59 3.19 -6.72 18.06
N ILE A 60 2.56 -6.82 16.88
CA ILE A 60 3.20 -7.39 15.70
C ILE A 60 4.39 -6.55 15.26
N VAL A 61 4.26 -5.22 15.23
CA VAL A 61 5.37 -4.32 14.87
C VAL A 61 6.51 -4.47 15.87
N ARG A 62 6.23 -4.50 17.18
CA ARG A 62 7.25 -4.72 18.22
C ARG A 62 7.97 -6.06 18.03
N ALA A 63 7.23 -7.14 17.78
CA ALA A 63 7.80 -8.44 17.51
C ALA A 63 8.72 -8.40 16.28
N CYS A 64 8.28 -7.75 15.19
CA CYS A 64 9.09 -7.62 13.98
C CYS A 64 10.39 -6.84 14.25
N VAL A 65 10.32 -5.75 15.03
CA VAL A 65 11.50 -4.97 15.42
C VAL A 65 12.45 -5.79 16.29
N SER A 66 11.95 -6.43 17.36
CA SER A 66 12.78 -7.20 18.31
C SER A 66 13.48 -8.40 17.66
N HIS A 67 12.84 -9.03 16.67
CA HIS A 67 13.39 -10.18 15.96
C HIS A 67 14.06 -9.81 14.63
N ARG A 68 14.12 -8.52 14.28
CA ARG A 68 14.63 -8.02 12.99
C ARG A 68 13.94 -8.65 11.78
N THR A 69 12.67 -8.99 11.93
CA THR A 69 11.83 -9.54 10.87
C THR A 69 11.30 -8.40 9.99
N ASP A 70 11.53 -8.53 8.69
CA ASP A 70 11.02 -7.57 7.72
C ASP A 70 9.52 -7.74 7.53
N PHE A 71 8.81 -6.63 7.35
CA PHE A 71 7.37 -6.67 7.14
C PHE A 71 6.89 -5.63 6.11
N THR A 72 5.72 -5.89 5.53
CA THR A 72 4.92 -4.90 4.80
C THR A 72 3.51 -4.84 5.37
N VAL A 73 2.84 -3.69 5.20
CA VAL A 73 1.46 -3.50 5.65
C VAL A 73 0.54 -3.58 4.44
N ARG A 74 -0.47 -4.45 4.54
CA ARG A 74 -1.49 -4.62 3.52
C ARG A 74 -2.83 -4.14 4.03
N SER A 75 -3.42 -3.16 3.32
CA SER A 75 -4.84 -2.81 3.47
C SER A 75 -5.72 -3.92 2.87
N VAL A 76 -5.83 -3.99 1.53
CA VAL A 76 -6.63 -5.04 0.84
C VAL A 76 -5.82 -5.84 -0.19
N GLY A 77 -4.75 -5.28 -0.76
CA GLY A 77 -3.88 -5.98 -1.72
C GLY A 77 -4.07 -5.60 -3.20
N HIS A 78 -4.63 -4.41 -3.49
CA HIS A 78 -4.90 -3.94 -4.86
C HIS A 78 -3.76 -3.06 -5.43
N ASP A 79 -2.51 -3.40 -5.11
CA ASP A 79 -1.34 -2.68 -5.60
C ASP A 79 -0.85 -3.32 -6.90
N VAL A 80 -0.79 -2.52 -7.98
CA VAL A 80 -0.38 -3.01 -9.31
C VAL A 80 1.11 -3.34 -9.39
N ILE A 81 1.93 -2.74 -8.52
CA ILE A 81 3.38 -2.97 -8.43
C ILE A 81 3.72 -4.19 -7.55
N GLY A 82 2.77 -4.67 -6.74
CA GLY A 82 2.95 -5.84 -5.88
C GLY A 82 3.52 -5.55 -4.48
N ARG A 83 3.57 -4.29 -4.06
CA ARG A 83 4.18 -3.83 -2.78
C ARG A 83 3.47 -4.30 -1.52
N THR A 84 2.30 -4.94 -1.67
CA THR A 84 1.51 -5.47 -0.56
C THR A 84 1.98 -6.84 -0.07
N GLN A 85 3.04 -7.38 -0.66
CA GLN A 85 3.82 -8.52 -0.20
C GLN A 85 5.31 -8.22 -0.31
N ILE A 86 6.13 -8.94 0.46
CA ILE A 86 7.58 -8.86 0.42
C ILE A 86 8.18 -10.26 0.51
N GLU A 87 9.30 -10.48 -0.16
CA GLU A 87 10.06 -11.71 -0.03
C GLU A 87 10.71 -11.80 1.36
N ASN A 88 10.84 -13.02 1.91
CA ASN A 88 11.57 -13.28 3.16
C ASN A 88 11.08 -12.55 4.42
N GLY A 89 9.94 -11.86 4.34
CA GLY A 89 9.33 -11.12 5.44
C GLY A 89 7.84 -11.46 5.61
N VAL A 90 7.18 -10.80 6.56
CA VAL A 90 5.78 -11.06 6.91
C VAL A 90 4.85 -9.98 6.36
N THR A 91 3.63 -10.35 6.02
CA THR A 91 2.58 -9.37 5.66
C THR A 91 1.69 -9.12 6.86
N ILE A 92 1.61 -7.87 7.31
CA ILE A 92 0.60 -7.42 8.29
C ILE A 92 -0.68 -7.09 7.52
N ASP A 93 -1.66 -7.99 7.58
CA ASP A 93 -2.89 -7.93 6.81
C ASP A 93 -4.05 -7.33 7.63
N LEU A 94 -4.39 -6.08 7.33
CA LEU A 94 -5.37 -5.28 8.05
C LEU A 94 -6.82 -5.62 7.71
N ARG A 95 -7.11 -6.57 6.79
CA ARG A 95 -8.48 -6.88 6.34
C ARG A 95 -9.44 -7.30 7.46
N SER A 96 -8.95 -7.69 8.63
CA SER A 96 -9.80 -7.97 9.81
C SER A 96 -10.20 -6.70 10.57
N ILE A 97 -9.55 -5.56 10.32
CA ILE A 97 -9.87 -4.24 10.87
C ILE A 97 -10.62 -3.46 9.78
N ALA A 98 -11.86 -3.87 9.50
CA ALA A 98 -12.71 -3.33 8.43
C ALA A 98 -14.04 -2.78 8.99
N HIS A 99 -13.97 -1.87 9.96
CA HIS A 99 -15.14 -1.25 10.58
C HIS A 99 -15.40 0.16 10.03
N VAL A 100 -16.66 0.61 10.18
CA VAL A 100 -17.08 2.01 9.99
C VAL A 100 -17.83 2.43 11.24
N GLN A 101 -17.34 3.45 11.94
CA GLN A 101 -17.98 4.02 13.12
C GLN A 101 -18.31 5.49 12.85
N ILE A 102 -19.57 5.76 12.52
CA ILE A 102 -20.07 7.11 12.26
C ILE A 102 -20.25 7.83 13.60
N SER A 103 -19.78 9.07 13.67
CA SER A 103 -19.96 9.96 14.83
C SER A 103 -21.43 10.32 15.05
N LYS A 104 -21.80 10.66 16.30
CA LYS A 104 -23.19 11.00 16.64
C LYS A 104 -23.73 12.20 15.89
N ASP A 105 -22.87 13.16 15.54
CA ASP A 105 -23.23 14.36 14.78
C ASP A 105 -23.17 14.16 13.27
N THR A 106 -22.87 12.92 12.83
CA THR A 106 -22.77 12.49 11.43
C THR A 106 -21.77 13.27 10.57
N LYS A 107 -20.81 13.97 11.19
CA LYS A 107 -19.82 14.79 10.46
C LYS A 107 -18.53 14.05 10.18
N THR A 108 -18.24 13.00 10.93
CA THR A 108 -17.00 12.22 10.81
C THR A 108 -17.27 10.71 10.95
N ALA A 109 -16.35 9.89 10.44
CA ALA A 109 -16.37 8.45 10.63
C ALA A 109 -14.96 7.92 10.94
N LYS A 110 -14.86 6.95 11.86
CA LYS A 110 -13.64 6.17 12.06
C LYS A 110 -13.69 4.94 11.19
N ILE A 111 -12.65 4.78 10.35
CA ILE A 111 -12.59 3.77 9.32
C ILE A 111 -11.43 2.80 9.61
N GLY A 112 -11.71 1.50 9.52
CA GLY A 112 -10.71 0.46 9.68
C GLY A 112 -9.73 0.40 8.49
N GLY A 113 -8.45 0.15 8.79
CA GLY A 113 -7.35 0.15 7.81
C GLY A 113 -7.50 -0.86 6.66
N GLY A 114 -8.27 -1.92 6.85
CA GLY A 114 -8.47 -2.97 5.85
C GLY A 114 -9.80 -2.91 5.09
N ILE A 115 -10.56 -1.81 5.22
CA ILE A 115 -11.89 -1.74 4.61
C ILE A 115 -11.82 -1.64 3.08
N LEU A 116 -12.73 -2.34 2.42
CA LEU A 116 -13.00 -2.19 0.99
C LEU A 116 -13.84 -0.94 0.73
N THR A 117 -13.58 -0.27 -0.39
CA THR A 117 -14.35 0.90 -0.82
C THR A 117 -15.86 0.60 -0.91
N ARG A 118 -16.25 -0.57 -1.45
CA ARG A 118 -17.67 -0.97 -1.50
C ARG A 118 -18.33 -1.09 -0.12
N GLU A 119 -17.57 -1.53 0.89
CA GLU A 119 -18.10 -1.74 2.24
C GLU A 119 -18.28 -0.39 2.93
N LEU A 120 -17.32 0.52 2.74
CA LEU A 120 -17.42 1.90 3.19
C LEU A 120 -18.64 2.60 2.59
N ILE A 121 -18.79 2.57 1.26
CA ILE A 121 -19.90 3.23 0.56
C ILE A 121 -21.25 2.67 1.06
N ARG A 122 -21.38 1.34 1.21
CA ARG A 122 -22.61 0.74 1.75
C ARG A 122 -22.89 1.16 3.20
N ALA A 123 -21.86 1.27 4.04
CA ALA A 123 -22.02 1.65 5.44
C ALA A 123 -22.44 3.13 5.57
N LEU A 124 -21.81 4.03 4.82
CA LEU A 124 -22.14 5.45 4.82
C LEU A 124 -23.50 5.72 4.18
N GLY A 125 -23.82 5.04 3.07
CA GLY A 125 -25.09 5.20 2.37
C GLY A 125 -26.30 4.79 3.21
N LYS A 126 -26.16 3.86 4.17
CA LYS A 126 -27.23 3.54 5.14
C LYS A 126 -27.56 4.69 6.09
N ALA A 127 -26.68 5.68 6.20
CA ALA A 127 -26.84 6.87 7.03
C ALA A 127 -26.98 8.16 6.18
N ASP A 128 -27.24 8.01 4.87
CA ASP A 128 -27.31 9.12 3.90
C ASP A 128 -26.02 9.99 3.85
N LEU A 129 -24.87 9.36 4.10
CA LEU A 129 -23.56 9.99 4.06
C LEU A 129 -22.76 9.54 2.83
N VAL A 130 -21.83 10.39 2.40
CA VAL A 130 -20.85 10.10 1.35
C VAL A 130 -19.50 10.70 1.74
N THR A 131 -18.43 10.11 1.22
CA THR A 131 -17.07 10.65 1.27
C THR A 131 -16.44 10.45 -0.12
N PRO A 132 -15.46 11.27 -0.53
CA PRO A 132 -14.70 11.00 -1.75
C PRO A 132 -14.05 9.61 -1.72
N THR A 133 -14.21 8.84 -2.79
CA THR A 133 -13.64 7.50 -2.96
C THR A 133 -13.14 7.30 -4.39
N GLY A 134 -12.16 6.41 -4.57
CA GLY A 134 -11.81 5.92 -5.90
C GLY A 134 -12.95 5.13 -6.58
N PRO A 135 -12.91 4.94 -7.90
CA PRO A 135 -14.02 4.38 -8.68
C PRO A 135 -14.16 2.86 -8.55
N ILE A 136 -13.13 2.16 -8.07
CA ILE A 136 -13.07 0.69 -8.08
C ILE A 136 -13.54 0.12 -6.75
N ALA A 137 -14.67 -0.58 -6.75
CA ALA A 137 -15.30 -1.17 -5.57
C ALA A 137 -14.42 -2.16 -4.77
N SER A 138 -13.44 -2.79 -5.41
CA SER A 138 -12.52 -3.79 -4.83
C SER A 138 -11.23 -3.23 -4.24
N ILE A 139 -10.94 -1.93 -4.37
CA ILE A 139 -9.75 -1.33 -3.75
C ILE A 139 -9.97 -1.14 -2.25
N GLY A 140 -8.88 -1.17 -1.49
CA GLY A 140 -8.89 -0.77 -0.08
C GLY A 140 -8.94 0.74 0.05
N TYR A 141 -9.94 1.26 0.76
CA TYR A 141 -10.15 2.71 0.88
C TYR A 141 -8.93 3.41 1.49
N VAL A 142 -8.42 2.88 2.62
CA VAL A 142 -7.31 3.51 3.35
C VAL A 142 -6.02 3.45 2.53
N GLY A 143 -5.70 2.29 1.94
CA GLY A 143 -4.50 2.16 1.10
C GLY A 143 -4.52 3.05 -0.15
N TRP A 144 -5.69 3.30 -0.73
CA TRP A 144 -5.87 4.27 -1.81
C TRP A 144 -5.75 5.71 -1.29
N HIS A 145 -6.49 6.05 -0.25
CA HIS A 145 -6.60 7.42 0.28
C HIS A 145 -5.28 7.97 0.84
N THR A 146 -4.36 7.12 1.29
CA THR A 146 -3.05 7.56 1.82
C THR A 146 -1.98 7.79 0.74
N ARG A 147 -2.31 7.60 -0.55
CA ARG A 147 -1.32 7.62 -1.65
C ARG A 147 -1.53 8.74 -2.66
N GLY A 148 -2.47 9.63 -2.37
CA GLY A 148 -2.74 10.79 -3.17
C GLY A 148 -3.89 11.57 -2.55
N ALA A 149 -4.31 12.61 -3.23
CA ALA A 149 -5.51 13.35 -2.88
C ALA A 149 -6.19 13.80 -4.16
N ASP A 150 -7.52 13.72 -4.18
CA ASP A 150 -8.32 14.29 -5.26
C ASP A 150 -8.92 15.63 -4.83
N GLY A 151 -9.14 16.53 -5.79
CA GLY A 151 -9.81 17.82 -5.58
C GLY A 151 -8.87 19.00 -5.27
N PHE A 152 -9.46 20.18 -5.09
CA PHE A 152 -8.76 21.47 -5.05
C PHE A 152 -8.19 21.89 -3.69
N GLN A 153 -8.38 21.08 -2.65
CA GLN A 153 -7.91 21.44 -1.31
C GLN A 153 -6.37 21.35 -1.23
N PRO A 154 -5.70 22.28 -0.53
CA PRO A 154 -4.26 22.18 -0.29
C PRO A 154 -3.89 20.80 0.28
N SER A 155 -2.80 20.25 -0.23
CA SER A 155 -2.25 18.96 0.21
C SER A 155 -0.75 18.96 -0.05
N VAL A 156 -0.05 18.00 0.55
CA VAL A 156 1.37 17.77 0.29
C VAL A 156 1.64 17.29 -1.15
N PHE A 157 0.61 16.83 -1.88
CA PHE A 157 0.70 16.48 -3.30
C PHE A 157 0.52 17.73 -4.18
N GLN A 158 1.52 18.07 -4.99
CA GLN A 158 1.70 19.44 -5.49
C GLN A 158 0.82 19.87 -6.68
N PRO A 159 0.67 19.16 -7.82
CA PRO A 159 -0.19 19.74 -8.85
C PRO A 159 -1.66 19.57 -8.46
N ARG A 160 -2.28 20.71 -8.19
CA ARG A 160 -3.68 20.86 -7.78
C ARG A 160 -4.45 21.72 -8.76
N GLU A 161 -4.30 21.41 -10.04
CA GLU A 161 -5.02 22.06 -11.13
C GLU A 161 -6.01 21.12 -11.83
N THR A 162 -6.89 21.66 -12.67
CA THR A 162 -7.85 20.83 -13.41
C THR A 162 -7.11 20.07 -14.50
N HIS A 163 -7.21 18.75 -14.50
CA HIS A 163 -6.53 17.88 -15.46
C HIS A 163 -7.35 16.62 -15.74
N TYR A 164 -6.99 15.93 -16.82
CA TYR A 164 -7.44 14.56 -17.05
C TYR A 164 -6.42 13.59 -16.46
N TRP A 165 -6.91 12.57 -15.77
CA TRP A 165 -6.09 11.45 -15.37
C TRP A 165 -6.07 10.41 -16.49
N LEU A 166 -4.90 10.21 -17.10
CA LEU A 166 -4.63 9.09 -17.99
C LEU A 166 -3.88 8.00 -17.23
N GLU A 167 -4.47 6.81 -17.15
CA GLU A 167 -3.83 5.61 -16.61
C GLU A 167 -3.37 4.73 -17.78
N ILE A 168 -2.09 4.38 -17.82
CA ILE A 168 -1.50 3.48 -18.83
C ILE A 168 -1.04 2.22 -18.10
N VAL A 169 -1.73 1.10 -18.34
CA VAL A 169 -1.46 -0.18 -17.67
C VAL A 169 -0.96 -1.21 -18.68
N GLY A 170 0.35 -1.45 -18.68
CA GLY A 170 1.00 -2.48 -19.51
C GLY A 170 1.26 -3.77 -18.75
N VAL A 171 0.21 -4.49 -18.34
CA VAL A 171 0.36 -5.75 -17.56
C VAL A 171 -0.25 -6.95 -18.28
N SER A 172 0.38 -8.11 -18.15
CA SER A 172 -0.12 -9.39 -18.63
C SER A 172 0.09 -10.49 -17.59
N VAL A 173 -0.79 -11.50 -17.60
CA VAL A 173 -0.60 -12.73 -16.81
C VAL A 173 0.28 -13.75 -17.53
N ASP A 174 0.53 -13.54 -18.82
CA ASP A 174 1.46 -14.32 -19.63
C ASP A 174 2.86 -13.71 -19.51
N PRO A 175 3.85 -14.42 -18.91
CA PRO A 175 5.21 -13.91 -18.76
C PRO A 175 5.88 -13.56 -20.09
N GLU A 176 5.53 -14.23 -21.19
CA GLU A 176 6.13 -13.97 -22.51
C GLU A 176 5.67 -12.63 -23.08
N VAL A 177 4.44 -12.19 -22.74
CA VAL A 177 3.85 -10.93 -23.21
C VAL A 177 4.05 -9.80 -22.19
N ALA A 178 4.25 -10.12 -20.91
CA ALA A 178 4.35 -9.12 -19.84
C ALA A 178 5.46 -8.10 -20.08
N GLN A 179 6.63 -8.55 -20.57
CA GLN A 179 7.75 -7.67 -20.88
C GLN A 179 7.42 -6.72 -22.05
N GLU A 180 6.77 -7.22 -23.09
CA GLU A 180 6.34 -6.43 -24.25
C GLU A 180 5.30 -5.38 -23.85
N ALA A 181 4.29 -5.77 -23.06
CA ALA A 181 3.25 -4.87 -22.58
C ALA A 181 3.82 -3.74 -21.71
N ALA A 182 4.76 -4.06 -20.82
CA ALA A 182 5.46 -3.07 -20.00
C ALA A 182 6.28 -2.10 -20.86
N GLN A 183 7.00 -2.62 -21.86
CA GLN A 183 7.79 -1.80 -22.78
C GLN A 183 6.91 -0.88 -23.64
N TRP A 184 5.76 -1.37 -24.12
CA TRP A 184 4.78 -0.56 -24.83
C TRP A 184 4.27 0.59 -23.96
N ALA A 185 3.90 0.33 -22.70
CA ALA A 185 3.42 1.36 -21.79
C ALA A 185 4.48 2.43 -21.51
N ALA A 186 5.73 2.02 -21.29
CA ALA A 186 6.86 2.93 -21.09
C ALA A 186 7.12 3.79 -22.33
N ASN A 187 7.08 3.18 -23.53
CA ASN A 187 7.25 3.90 -24.79
C ASN A 187 6.13 4.93 -25.01
N LEU A 188 4.87 4.54 -24.80
CA LEU A 188 3.73 5.44 -24.95
C LEU A 188 3.82 6.64 -23.97
N LYS A 189 4.18 6.39 -22.71
CA LYS A 189 4.40 7.45 -21.71
C LYS A 189 5.46 8.45 -22.19
N ARG A 190 6.59 7.95 -22.68
CA ARG A 190 7.68 8.79 -23.23
C ARG A 190 7.23 9.58 -24.44
N GLU A 191 6.59 8.94 -25.42
CA GLU A 191 6.10 9.59 -26.65
C GLU A 191 5.07 10.69 -26.36
N LEU A 192 4.18 10.49 -25.38
CA LEU A 192 3.27 11.52 -24.90
C LEU A 192 4.02 12.69 -24.26
N ALA A 193 5.02 12.43 -23.41
CA ALA A 193 5.82 13.48 -22.78
C ALA A 193 6.65 14.29 -23.78
N GLU A 194 7.17 13.64 -24.82
CA GLU A 194 7.93 14.29 -25.88
C GLU A 194 7.03 15.10 -26.83
N SER A 195 5.81 14.65 -27.09
CA SER A 195 4.88 15.31 -28.01
C SER A 195 4.16 16.51 -27.39
N GLU A 196 3.83 16.46 -26.10
CA GLU A 196 3.02 17.48 -25.41
C GLU A 196 3.67 17.94 -24.08
N PRO A 197 4.93 18.45 -24.10
CA PRO A 197 5.73 18.68 -22.89
C PRO A 197 5.16 19.74 -21.94
N THR A 198 4.25 20.60 -22.41
CA THR A 198 3.60 21.63 -21.58
C THR A 198 2.19 21.25 -21.12
N ASN A 199 1.65 20.12 -21.59
CA ASN A 199 0.28 19.69 -21.31
C ASN A 199 0.23 18.50 -20.34
N ILE A 200 1.38 17.97 -19.97
CA ILE A 200 1.49 16.90 -18.98
C ILE A 200 1.90 17.53 -17.65
N LEU A 201 1.10 17.27 -16.62
CA LEU A 201 1.45 17.67 -15.28
C LEU A 201 2.71 16.94 -14.84
N ASP A 202 3.62 17.71 -14.27
CA ASP A 202 4.83 17.20 -13.66
C ASP A 202 4.45 16.67 -12.26
N SER A 203 3.75 15.53 -12.24
CA SER A 203 3.49 14.67 -11.07
C SER A 203 2.75 13.42 -11.50
N GLN A 204 2.83 12.38 -10.67
CA GLN A 204 2.22 11.10 -10.90
C GLN A 204 1.60 10.58 -9.60
N TYR A 205 0.56 9.77 -9.71
CA TYR A 205 -0.10 9.16 -8.55
C TYR A 205 0.75 8.00 -7.99
N LEU A 206 1.22 8.11 -6.74
CA LEU A 206 2.12 7.13 -6.09
C LEU A 206 1.63 5.68 -6.13
N GLY A 207 0.32 5.46 -6.21
CA GLY A 207 -0.25 4.12 -6.31
C GLY A 207 0.12 3.36 -7.59
N PHE A 208 0.52 4.03 -8.67
CA PHE A 208 0.78 3.44 -9.99
C PHE A 208 2.24 3.56 -10.47
N ILE A 209 3.14 4.06 -9.64
CA ILE A 209 4.55 4.24 -10.01
C ILE A 209 5.36 3.17 -9.29
N ASP A 210 6.30 2.58 -10.01
CA ASP A 210 7.33 1.70 -9.43
C ASP A 210 8.23 2.52 -8.50
N ASP A 211 8.60 1.96 -7.36
CA ASP A 211 9.39 2.67 -6.35
C ASP A 211 10.77 3.12 -6.90
N ASP A 212 11.31 2.41 -7.90
CA ASP A 212 12.58 2.75 -8.57
C ASP A 212 12.44 3.91 -9.58
N GLU A 213 11.22 4.25 -9.99
CA GLU A 213 10.91 5.34 -10.93
C GLU A 213 10.32 6.58 -10.24
N VAL A 214 10.08 6.52 -8.93
CA VAL A 214 9.46 7.62 -8.18
C VAL A 214 10.49 8.70 -7.82
N ASP A 215 10.29 9.90 -8.35
CA ASP A 215 10.88 11.12 -7.77
C ASP A 215 9.93 11.73 -6.72
N LEU A 216 10.17 11.40 -5.45
CA LEU A 216 9.36 11.92 -4.34
C LEU A 216 9.53 13.43 -4.14
N LYS A 217 10.70 13.99 -4.47
CA LYS A 217 10.92 15.43 -4.36
C LYS A 217 10.06 16.16 -5.37
N HIS A 218 9.90 15.55 -6.54
CA HIS A 218 9.02 16.03 -7.57
C HIS A 218 7.54 15.96 -7.19
N ILE A 219 7.07 14.83 -6.66
CA ILE A 219 5.66 14.63 -6.24
C ILE A 219 5.24 15.56 -5.10
N TYR A 220 6.12 15.76 -4.12
CA TYR A 220 5.84 16.55 -2.92
C TYR A 220 6.29 18.02 -3.01
N GLY A 221 7.14 18.36 -3.99
CA GLY A 221 7.72 19.69 -4.19
C GLY A 221 8.22 20.30 -2.88
N ASP A 222 7.70 21.47 -2.54
CA ASP A 222 8.10 22.22 -1.34
C ASP A 222 7.86 21.47 -0.02
N SER A 223 6.94 20.50 0.00
CA SER A 223 6.66 19.67 1.19
C SER A 223 7.66 18.54 1.40
N TYR A 224 8.54 18.26 0.42
CA TYR A 224 9.43 17.10 0.46
C TYR A 224 10.36 17.09 1.68
N GLU A 225 11.05 18.20 1.93
CA GLU A 225 12.03 18.27 3.04
C GLU A 225 11.34 18.18 4.41
N GLU A 226 10.13 18.74 4.55
CA GLU A 226 9.32 18.62 5.76
C GLU A 226 8.87 17.16 5.98
N LEU A 227 8.44 16.47 4.92
CA LEU A 227 8.04 15.07 5.01
C LEU A 227 9.21 14.14 5.33
N VAL A 228 10.40 14.42 4.79
CA VAL A 228 11.64 13.70 5.15
C VAL A 228 11.98 13.94 6.62
N ALA A 229 11.89 15.18 7.11
CA ALA A 229 12.12 15.51 8.51
C ALA A 229 11.10 14.81 9.43
N LEU A 230 9.82 14.80 9.05
CA LEU A 230 8.76 14.12 9.77
C LEU A 230 9.01 12.60 9.84
N LYS A 231 9.42 11.98 8.73
CA LYS A 231 9.79 10.56 8.67
C LYS A 231 10.96 10.25 9.60
N ARG A 232 12.02 11.07 9.61
CA ARG A 232 13.17 10.90 10.52
C ARG A 232 12.78 11.04 12.00
N ASN A 233 11.82 11.91 12.30
CA ASN A 233 11.33 12.10 13.67
C ASN A 233 10.41 10.97 14.14
N LEU A 234 9.50 10.49 13.27
CA LEU A 234 8.49 9.50 13.64
C LEU A 234 8.95 8.04 13.46
N ASP A 235 9.91 7.78 12.58
CA ASP A 235 10.46 6.45 12.31
C ASP A 235 11.98 6.53 12.06
N PRO A 236 12.77 6.89 13.09
CA PRO A 236 14.22 7.12 12.98
C PRO A 236 14.99 5.88 12.53
N ASP A 237 14.51 4.68 12.88
CA ASP A 237 15.13 3.40 12.54
C ASP A 237 14.64 2.83 11.19
N ASN A 238 13.78 3.58 10.48
CA ASN A 238 13.14 3.20 9.23
C ASN A 238 12.47 1.80 9.27
N ILE A 239 11.73 1.56 10.35
CA ILE A 239 10.98 0.33 10.57
C ILE A 239 9.96 0.10 9.44
N PHE A 240 9.32 1.17 8.95
CA PHE A 240 8.31 1.12 7.89
C PHE A 240 8.86 1.30 6.46
N ARG A 241 10.14 0.99 6.20
CA ARG A 241 10.79 1.21 4.89
C ARG A 241 10.13 0.56 3.68
N ASN A 242 9.35 -0.50 3.89
CA ASN A 242 8.62 -1.19 2.81
C ASN A 242 7.28 -0.53 2.48
N SER A 243 6.83 0.44 3.29
CA SER A 243 5.60 1.20 3.07
C SER A 243 5.83 2.36 2.12
N VAL A 244 4.80 2.69 1.34
CA VAL A 244 4.83 3.80 0.36
C VAL A 244 4.38 5.09 1.05
N PRO A 245 5.05 6.24 0.84
CA PRO A 245 6.26 6.45 0.02
C PRO A 245 7.55 5.94 0.68
N ARG A 246 8.49 5.41 -0.12
CA ARG A 246 9.81 4.96 0.34
C ARG A 246 10.84 6.10 0.22
N PHE A 247 11.19 6.74 1.33
CA PHE A 247 12.23 7.77 1.33
C PHE A 247 13.63 7.12 1.29
N SER A 248 14.37 7.33 0.21
CA SER A 248 15.67 6.71 -0.11
C SER A 248 16.83 6.98 0.88
N ASN A 249 16.68 7.95 1.79
CA ASN A 249 17.75 8.42 2.69
C ASN A 249 17.57 8.01 4.16
N THR A 250 17.10 6.79 4.42
CA THR A 250 16.94 6.27 5.79
C THR A 250 17.48 4.84 5.89
N SER A 251 18.80 4.70 5.84
CA SER A 251 19.48 3.41 6.03
C SER A 251 19.22 2.87 7.45
N ARG A 252 19.10 1.53 7.60
CA ARG A 252 19.20 0.88 8.93
C ARG A 252 20.56 1.24 9.55
N LEU A 253 20.57 1.65 10.81
CA LEU A 253 21.74 1.49 11.68
C LEU A 253 21.91 0.01 12.05
#